data_AF-A0A3A9SL73-F1
#
_entry.id   AF-A0A3A9SL73-F1
#
_cell.length_a   1.000
_cell.length_b   1.000
_cell.length_c   1.000
_cell.angle_alpha   90.00
_cell.angle_beta   90.00
_cell.angle_gamma   90.00
#
_symmetry.space_group_name_H-M   'P 1'
#
loop_
_entity.id
_entity.type
_entity.pdbx_description
1 polymer ?
#
loop_
_entity_poly.entity_id
_entity_poly.type
_entity_poly.pdbx_seq_one_letter_code
_entity_poly.pdbx_strand_id
1 'polypeptide(L)'
;MIILLTGGCKNGKSGIGQKLAVLLSKRKKGRLFYVATMRSTGEEDDERIRRHVADREGLGFETLEIGTDIGSLSGMSTGKSGSLSGTYLIDSLTALLANEMFGEEVGRFHTDNTAPKRVADELGTLMDETRKNDADLIFVSDGIYSDSAVYDGDTFWYREGLGELERAVSDCADLVIEMCAGIPVIYKKSDEAAEDKELMDLLKPSGEKQGVLIVGGAAQGKRAFAKAMFELNDDDIYSFDSEEIIGGNVSIPAGYRAYEHVERLALSMSMDVHELADVFPADAVLIVEDITCGIVPMSREDRKWRDDAGRLMQAIGAKREVYRVLCGKGIKIG
;
A
#
# COMPACT_ATOMS: atom_id res chain seq x y z
N MET A 1 15.19 -5.52 -13.48
CA MET A 1 14.52 -6.01 -12.26
C MET A 1 13.04 -5.66 -12.31
N ILE A 2 12.18 -6.57 -11.87
CA ILE A 2 10.73 -6.37 -11.80
C ILE A 2 10.28 -6.52 -10.34
N ILE A 3 9.59 -5.51 -9.80
CA ILE A 3 9.13 -5.48 -8.40
C ILE A 3 7.63 -5.22 -8.36
N LEU A 4 6.91 -5.96 -7.52
CA LEU A 4 5.50 -5.71 -7.19
C LEU A 4 5.37 -5.29 -5.73
N LEU A 5 4.72 -4.15 -5.49
CA LEU A 5 4.35 -3.61 -4.19
C LEU A 5 2.83 -3.61 -4.06
N THR A 6 2.30 -4.35 -3.09
CA THR A 6 0.86 -4.41 -2.79
C THR A 6 0.55 -4.15 -1.31
N GLY A 7 -0.73 -4.04 -0.95
CA GLY A 7 -1.23 -3.83 0.42
C GLY A 7 -2.26 -2.71 0.53
N GLY A 8 -2.85 -2.53 1.71
CA GLY A 8 -3.96 -1.59 1.97
C GLY A 8 -3.64 -0.11 1.74
N CYS A 9 -4.63 0.78 1.78
CA CYS A 9 -4.40 2.19 1.48
C CYS A 9 -3.48 2.85 2.54
N LYS A 10 -2.72 3.86 2.11
CA LYS A 10 -1.87 4.69 2.97
C LYS A 10 -1.05 3.86 3.98
N ASN A 11 -0.32 2.87 3.48
CA ASN A 11 0.52 1.96 4.26
C ASN A 11 2.02 2.04 3.89
N GLY A 12 2.41 3.01 3.05
CA GLY A 12 3.81 3.27 2.70
C GLY A 12 4.29 2.75 1.34
N LYS A 13 3.42 2.10 0.54
CA LYS A 13 3.75 1.54 -0.79
C LYS A 13 4.43 2.53 -1.74
N SER A 14 3.83 3.69 -2.00
CA SER A 14 4.40 4.65 -2.94
C SER A 14 5.78 5.16 -2.46
N GLY A 15 5.95 5.39 -1.15
CA GLY A 15 7.22 5.84 -0.59
C GLY A 15 8.34 4.80 -0.72
N ILE A 16 8.06 3.52 -0.43
CA ILE A 16 9.06 2.45 -0.63
C ILE A 16 9.35 2.23 -2.12
N GLY A 17 8.32 2.33 -2.98
CA GLY A 17 8.47 2.24 -4.43
C GLY A 17 9.36 3.34 -5.01
N GLN A 18 9.21 4.57 -4.55
CA GLN A 18 10.08 5.69 -4.93
C GLN A 18 11.54 5.43 -4.52
N LYS A 19 11.77 4.98 -3.27
CA LYS A 19 13.11 4.68 -2.77
C LYS A 19 13.79 3.57 -3.57
N LEU A 20 13.06 2.49 -3.88
CA LEU A 20 13.55 1.38 -4.72
C LEU A 20 13.86 1.85 -6.15
N ALA A 21 12.99 2.66 -6.74
CA ALA A 21 13.18 3.18 -8.08
C ALA A 21 14.42 4.09 -8.17
N VAL A 22 14.61 4.99 -7.19
CA VAL A 22 15.82 5.84 -7.09
C VAL A 22 17.09 5.00 -6.94
N LEU A 23 17.06 3.96 -6.11
CA LEU A 23 18.18 3.05 -5.91
C LEU A 23 18.59 2.37 -7.23
N LEU A 24 17.63 1.76 -7.93
CA LEU A 24 17.87 1.03 -9.18
C LEU A 24 18.36 1.96 -10.30
N SER A 25 17.72 3.13 -10.46
CA SER A 25 18.14 4.13 -11.46
C SER A 25 19.59 4.60 -11.23
N LYS A 26 19.97 4.89 -9.99
CA LYS A 26 21.34 5.34 -9.66
C LYS A 26 22.40 4.30 -10.00
N ARG A 27 22.13 3.02 -9.77
CA ARG A 27 23.07 1.92 -10.07
C ARG A 27 23.34 1.80 -11.56
N LYS A 28 22.29 1.90 -12.38
CA LYS A 28 22.39 1.84 -13.83
C LYS A 28 22.81 3.16 -14.46
N LYS A 29 22.81 4.25 -13.69
CA LYS A 29 22.95 5.64 -14.19
C LYS A 29 21.91 5.93 -15.30
N GLY A 30 20.73 5.32 -15.15
CA GLY A 30 19.63 5.40 -16.09
C GLY A 30 18.63 6.50 -15.72
N ARG A 31 17.74 6.81 -16.66
CA ARG A 31 16.62 7.73 -16.40
C ARG A 31 15.65 7.11 -15.40
N LEU A 32 14.94 7.98 -14.67
CA LEU A 32 13.99 7.60 -13.64
C LEU A 32 12.62 8.18 -13.99
N PHE A 33 11.63 7.30 -14.19
CA PHE A 33 10.31 7.65 -14.67
C PHE A 33 9.23 7.33 -13.62
N TYR A 34 8.31 8.26 -13.43
CA TYR A 34 7.08 8.04 -12.68
C TYR A 34 5.95 7.91 -13.69
N VAL A 35 5.38 6.72 -13.83
CA VAL A 35 4.24 6.47 -14.70
C VAL A 35 2.98 6.69 -13.88
N ALA A 36 2.40 7.89 -14.03
CA ALA A 36 1.18 8.28 -13.34
C ALA A 36 -0.03 7.74 -14.12
N THR A 37 -0.70 6.75 -13.54
CA THR A 37 -1.89 6.14 -14.16
C THR A 37 -3.20 6.76 -13.66
N MET A 38 -3.16 7.51 -12.55
CA MET A 38 -4.34 8.18 -12.01
C MET A 38 -4.80 9.32 -12.92
N ARG A 39 -6.10 9.34 -13.24
CA ARG A 39 -6.79 10.45 -13.91
C ARG A 39 -7.60 11.24 -12.90
N SER A 40 -7.61 12.57 -13.02
CA SER A 40 -8.46 13.40 -12.16
C SER A 40 -9.91 13.36 -12.62
N THR A 41 -10.82 13.06 -11.70
CA THR A 41 -12.28 13.17 -11.90
C THR A 41 -12.92 14.24 -11.02
N GLY A 42 -12.11 14.97 -10.23
CA GLY A 42 -12.56 16.04 -9.36
C GLY A 42 -11.51 16.48 -8.34
N GLU A 43 -11.90 17.38 -7.44
CA GLU A 43 -10.98 18.06 -6.51
C GLU A 43 -10.24 17.10 -5.55
N GLU A 44 -10.86 15.98 -5.14
CA GLU A 44 -10.23 14.98 -4.27
C GLU A 44 -9.04 14.31 -4.98
N ASP A 45 -9.20 14.01 -6.28
CA ASP A 45 -8.14 13.44 -7.10
C ASP A 45 -7.05 14.46 -7.39
N ASP A 46 -7.41 15.72 -7.64
CA ASP A 46 -6.44 16.81 -7.84
C ASP A 46 -5.54 17.01 -6.62
N GLU A 47 -6.11 16.97 -5.40
CA GLU A 47 -5.34 17.03 -4.16
C GLU A 47 -4.44 15.80 -3.99
N ARG A 48 -4.90 14.62 -4.39
CA ARG A 48 -4.08 13.40 -4.36
C ARG A 48 -2.91 13.48 -5.36
N ILE A 49 -3.15 13.98 -6.56
CA ILE A 49 -2.11 14.20 -7.58
C ILE A 49 -1.09 15.23 -7.09
N ARG A 50 -1.55 16.37 -6.54
CA ARG A 50 -0.66 17.40 -5.97
C ARG A 50 0.27 16.84 -4.89
N ARG A 51 -0.27 16.04 -3.97
CA ARG A 51 0.55 15.35 -2.94
C ARG A 51 1.56 14.40 -3.58
N HIS A 52 1.15 13.56 -4.52
CA HIS A 52 2.08 12.64 -5.20
C HIS A 52 3.18 13.33 -6.00
N VAL A 53 2.92 14.52 -6.55
CA VAL A 53 3.94 15.36 -7.20
C VAL A 53 4.91 15.94 -6.16
N ALA A 54 4.38 16.49 -5.07
CA ALA A 54 5.19 17.05 -3.98
C ALA A 54 6.09 15.97 -3.32
N ASP A 55 5.56 14.77 -3.07
CA ASP A 55 6.28 13.66 -2.42
C ASP A 55 7.55 13.25 -3.18
N ARG A 56 7.59 13.48 -4.50
CA ARG A 56 8.70 13.09 -5.38
C ARG A 56 9.54 14.27 -5.88
N GLU A 57 9.25 15.48 -5.44
CA GLU A 57 10.00 16.66 -5.82
C GLU A 57 11.48 16.50 -5.40
N GLY A 58 12.41 16.81 -6.31
CA GLY A 58 13.84 16.68 -6.06
C GLY A 58 14.40 15.25 -6.11
N LEU A 59 13.58 14.21 -6.29
CA LEU A 59 14.05 12.81 -6.41
C LEU A 59 14.55 12.44 -7.82
N GLY A 60 14.36 13.32 -8.81
CA GLY A 60 14.82 13.13 -10.18
C GLY A 60 13.87 12.35 -11.10
N PHE A 61 12.60 12.20 -10.70
CA PHE A 61 11.56 11.59 -11.54
C PHE A 61 11.16 12.50 -12.71
N GLU A 62 11.08 11.90 -13.89
CA GLU A 62 10.33 12.44 -15.03
C GLU A 62 8.95 11.81 -15.05
N THR A 63 7.88 12.62 -15.14
CA THR A 63 6.51 12.12 -15.09
C THR A 63 6.02 11.76 -16.49
N LEU A 64 5.48 10.55 -16.64
CA LEU A 64 4.75 10.08 -17.82
C LEU A 64 3.30 9.85 -17.41
N GLU A 65 2.36 10.61 -18.00
CA GLU A 65 0.93 10.47 -17.73
C GLU A 65 0.33 9.40 -18.66
N ILE A 66 0.20 8.17 -18.15
CA ILE A 66 -0.27 7.01 -18.92
C ILE A 66 -1.41 6.36 -18.14
N GLY A 67 -2.61 6.92 -18.30
CA GLY A 67 -3.81 6.42 -17.64
C GLY A 67 -4.40 5.15 -18.24
N THR A 68 -4.11 4.86 -19.51
CA THR A 68 -4.55 3.70 -20.32
C THR A 68 -3.45 3.36 -21.31
N ASP A 69 -3.54 2.23 -21.99
CA ASP A 69 -2.60 1.74 -23.01
C ASP A 69 -1.17 1.72 -22.45
N ILE A 70 -0.95 0.87 -21.43
CA ILE A 70 0.37 0.75 -20.79
C ILE A 70 1.41 0.21 -21.76
N GLY A 71 0.97 -0.52 -22.79
CA GLY A 71 1.80 -0.96 -23.91
C GLY A 71 2.47 0.19 -24.67
N SER A 72 1.92 1.40 -24.63
CA SER A 72 2.55 2.58 -25.23
C SER A 72 3.97 2.86 -24.70
N LEU A 73 4.30 2.45 -23.46
CA LEU A 73 5.64 2.60 -22.87
C LEU A 73 6.73 1.93 -23.72
N SER A 74 6.44 0.77 -24.30
CA SER A 74 7.33 0.04 -25.21
C SER A 74 7.68 0.87 -26.45
N GLY A 75 6.70 1.63 -26.96
CA GLY A 75 6.87 2.51 -28.12
C GLY A 75 7.65 3.80 -27.82
N MET A 76 7.74 4.22 -26.56
CA MET A 76 8.36 5.50 -26.16
C MET A 76 9.90 5.52 -26.27
N SER A 77 10.56 4.42 -26.70
CA SER A 77 11.94 4.39 -27.19
C SER A 77 12.90 5.31 -26.40
N THR A 78 13.09 5.04 -25.10
CA THR A 78 13.88 5.93 -24.23
C THR A 78 15.40 5.70 -24.31
N GLY A 79 15.84 4.61 -24.95
CA GLY A 79 17.24 4.23 -25.13
C GLY A 79 17.84 4.59 -26.50
N LYS A 80 19.17 4.45 -26.63
CA LYS A 80 19.96 4.80 -27.83
C LYS A 80 19.60 4.01 -29.11
N SER A 81 18.84 2.92 -28.99
CA SER A 81 18.48 2.04 -30.10
C SER A 81 16.97 1.78 -30.23
N GLY A 82 16.13 2.63 -29.63
CA GLY A 82 14.67 2.44 -29.60
C GLY A 82 14.18 1.40 -28.58
N SER A 83 15.08 0.91 -27.72
CA SER A 83 14.76 -0.04 -26.66
C SER A 83 14.28 0.66 -25.38
N LEU A 84 13.43 -0.03 -24.61
CA LEU A 84 13.06 0.37 -23.25
C LEU A 84 14.33 0.46 -22.38
N SER A 85 14.54 1.61 -21.73
CA SER A 85 15.72 1.81 -20.88
C SER A 85 15.43 2.80 -19.75
N GLY A 86 15.96 2.50 -18.57
CA GLY A 86 15.71 3.28 -17.35
C GLY A 86 14.81 2.54 -16.37
N THR A 87 14.47 3.23 -15.28
CA THR A 87 13.68 2.67 -14.18
C THR A 87 12.31 3.34 -14.14
N TYR A 88 11.25 2.54 -14.12
CA TYR A 88 9.87 3.00 -14.19
C TYR A 88 9.12 2.59 -12.93
N LEU A 89 8.55 3.56 -12.22
CA LEU A 89 7.61 3.35 -11.12
C LEU A 89 6.19 3.58 -11.65
N ILE A 90 5.40 2.51 -11.75
CA ILE A 90 4.01 2.53 -12.18
C ILE A 90 3.11 2.61 -10.94
N ASP A 91 2.48 3.77 -10.73
CA ASP A 91 1.56 4.03 -9.62
C ASP A 91 0.21 4.50 -10.19
N SER A 92 -0.80 3.63 -10.30
CA SER A 92 -0.85 2.21 -9.87
C SER A 92 -1.55 1.29 -10.87
N LEU A 93 -1.38 -0.02 -10.70
CA LEU A 93 -2.15 -1.05 -11.41
C LEU A 93 -3.66 -0.92 -11.15
N THR A 94 -4.02 -0.55 -9.93
CA THR A 94 -5.40 -0.30 -9.50
C THR A 94 -6.04 0.81 -10.34
N ALA A 95 -5.39 1.97 -10.45
CA ALA A 95 -5.91 3.08 -11.26
C ALA A 95 -5.85 2.79 -12.77
N LEU A 96 -4.79 2.12 -13.25
CA LEU A 96 -4.67 1.71 -14.65
C LEU A 96 -5.84 0.82 -15.07
N LEU A 97 -6.12 -0.24 -14.31
CA LEU A 97 -7.20 -1.16 -14.63
C LEU A 97 -8.57 -0.47 -14.54
N ALA A 98 -8.78 0.40 -13.55
CA ALA A 98 -10.02 1.15 -13.42
C ALA A 98 -10.29 2.02 -14.67
N ASN A 99 -9.26 2.71 -15.18
CA ASN A 99 -9.38 3.54 -16.38
C ASN A 99 -9.60 2.73 -17.66
N GLU A 100 -9.10 1.51 -17.72
CA GLU A 100 -9.25 0.59 -18.86
C GLU A 100 -10.62 -0.09 -18.86
N MET A 101 -11.12 -0.43 -17.68
CA MET A 101 -12.42 -1.09 -17.53
C MET A 101 -13.57 -0.11 -17.62
N PHE A 102 -13.46 1.06 -17.01
CA PHE A 102 -14.59 1.97 -16.83
C PHE A 102 -14.47 3.19 -17.73
N GLY A 103 -15.49 3.41 -18.56
CA GLY A 103 -15.58 4.57 -19.43
C GLY A 103 -16.97 5.17 -19.45
N GLU A 104 -17.05 6.42 -19.86
CA GLU A 104 -18.30 7.12 -20.10
C GLU A 104 -18.32 7.65 -21.53
N GLU A 105 -19.33 7.25 -22.31
CA GLU A 105 -19.53 7.74 -23.68
C GLU A 105 -20.94 8.34 -23.79
N VAL A 106 -21.02 9.64 -24.10
CA VAL A 106 -22.28 10.39 -24.26
C VAL A 106 -23.24 10.18 -23.07
N GLY A 107 -22.74 10.31 -21.84
CA GLY A 107 -23.55 10.20 -20.62
C GLY A 107 -23.92 8.76 -20.23
N ARG A 108 -23.34 7.75 -20.88
CA ARG A 108 -23.56 6.33 -20.55
C ARG A 108 -22.27 5.69 -20.07
N PHE A 109 -22.34 5.16 -18.84
CA PHE A 109 -21.31 4.30 -18.30
C PHE A 109 -21.28 2.98 -19.08
N HIS A 110 -20.07 2.54 -19.42
CA HIS A 110 -19.81 1.22 -19.95
C HIS A 110 -18.63 0.59 -19.23
N THR A 111 -18.65 -0.75 -19.19
CA THR A 111 -17.63 -1.55 -18.56
C THR A 111 -17.04 -2.51 -19.60
N ASP A 112 -15.74 -2.37 -19.89
CA ASP A 112 -14.99 -3.29 -20.74
C ASP A 112 -14.46 -4.47 -19.92
N ASN A 113 -15.23 -5.55 -19.87
CA ASN A 113 -14.82 -6.79 -19.19
C ASN A 113 -13.68 -7.54 -19.89
N THR A 114 -13.24 -7.09 -21.08
CA THR A 114 -12.05 -7.64 -21.76
C THR A 114 -10.76 -6.93 -21.36
N ALA A 115 -10.86 -5.75 -20.72
CA ALA A 115 -9.72 -4.96 -20.30
C ALA A 115 -8.72 -5.71 -19.39
N PRO A 116 -9.13 -6.51 -18.37
CA PRO A 116 -8.16 -7.23 -17.54
C PRO A 116 -7.19 -8.09 -18.34
N LYS A 117 -7.71 -8.88 -19.28
CA LYS A 117 -6.89 -9.72 -20.14
C LYS A 117 -5.98 -8.91 -21.06
N ARG A 118 -6.51 -7.86 -21.69
CA ARG A 118 -5.74 -6.97 -22.57
C ARG A 118 -4.58 -6.32 -21.81
N VAL A 119 -4.85 -5.77 -20.64
CA VAL A 119 -3.84 -5.15 -19.78
C VAL A 119 -2.82 -6.18 -19.30
N ALA A 120 -3.23 -7.41 -18.96
CA ALA A 120 -2.30 -8.48 -18.60
C ALA A 120 -1.33 -8.81 -19.75
N ASP A 121 -1.84 -8.91 -20.98
CA ASP A 121 -1.03 -9.17 -22.18
C ASP A 121 -0.04 -8.01 -22.46
N GLU A 122 -0.48 -6.76 -22.30
CA GLU A 122 0.36 -5.56 -22.43
C GLU A 122 1.46 -5.51 -21.37
N LEU A 123 1.12 -5.77 -20.10
CA LEU A 123 2.09 -5.85 -19.00
C LEU A 123 3.09 -6.99 -19.24
N GLY A 124 2.63 -8.15 -19.73
CA GLY A 124 3.49 -9.27 -20.12
C GLY A 124 4.53 -8.86 -21.15
N THR A 125 4.10 -8.16 -22.20
CA THR A 125 5.00 -7.64 -23.24
C THR A 125 6.02 -6.65 -22.67
N LEU A 126 5.58 -5.71 -21.83
CA LEU A 126 6.45 -4.74 -21.18
C LEU A 126 7.50 -5.38 -20.25
N MET A 127 7.10 -6.42 -19.50
CA MET A 127 7.99 -7.19 -18.65
C MET A 127 9.01 -8.01 -19.46
N ASP A 128 8.59 -8.60 -20.57
CA ASP A 128 9.47 -9.32 -21.49
C ASP A 128 10.52 -8.40 -22.12
N GLU A 129 10.13 -7.20 -22.52
CA GLU A 129 11.06 -6.18 -23.00
C GLU A 129 12.01 -5.71 -21.90
N THR A 130 11.51 -5.56 -20.68
CA THR A 130 12.34 -5.21 -19.52
C THR A 130 13.41 -6.26 -19.25
N ARG A 131 13.10 -7.55 -19.43
CA ARG A 131 14.08 -8.64 -19.29
C ARG A 131 15.14 -8.64 -20.40
N LYS A 132 14.79 -8.18 -21.59
CA LYS A 132 15.68 -8.13 -22.76
C LYS A 132 16.57 -6.89 -22.80
N ASN A 133 16.23 -5.86 -22.03
CA ASN A 133 16.86 -4.55 -22.09
C ASN A 133 17.35 -4.09 -20.70
N ASP A 134 18.09 -2.98 -20.67
CA ASP A 134 18.56 -2.39 -19.43
C ASP A 134 17.48 -1.49 -18.79
N ALA A 135 16.41 -2.13 -18.31
CA ALA A 135 15.26 -1.47 -17.69
C ALA A 135 14.86 -2.11 -16.35
N ASP A 136 14.12 -1.36 -15.54
CA ASP A 136 13.48 -1.85 -14.32
C ASP A 136 12.03 -1.39 -14.24
N LEU A 137 11.15 -2.25 -13.74
CA LEU A 137 9.74 -1.97 -13.52
C LEU A 137 9.41 -2.17 -12.04
N ILE A 138 8.78 -1.16 -11.43
CA ILE A 138 8.24 -1.23 -10.08
C ILE A 138 6.74 -0.94 -10.19
N PHE A 139 5.91 -1.92 -9.84
CA PHE A 139 4.47 -1.80 -9.86
C PHE A 139 3.93 -1.55 -8.45
N VAL A 140 3.08 -0.55 -8.30
CA VAL A 140 2.29 -0.32 -7.09
C VAL A 140 0.85 -0.76 -7.35
N SER A 141 0.24 -1.45 -6.39
CA SER A 141 -1.16 -1.85 -6.42
C SER A 141 -1.77 -1.75 -5.02
N ASP A 142 -3.05 -1.37 -4.92
CA ASP A 142 -3.80 -1.36 -3.67
C ASP A 142 -4.51 -2.71 -3.45
N GLY A 143 -4.31 -3.30 -2.27
CA GLY A 143 -4.95 -4.55 -1.86
C GLY A 143 -6.44 -4.35 -1.57
N ILE A 144 -7.31 -4.64 -2.55
CA ILE A 144 -8.77 -4.45 -2.47
C ILE A 144 -9.54 -5.76 -2.16
N TYR A 145 -8.87 -6.73 -1.56
CA TYR A 145 -9.35 -8.12 -1.47
C TYR A 145 -9.96 -8.49 -0.11
N SER A 146 -9.74 -7.69 0.93
CA SER A 146 -10.03 -8.07 2.32
C SER A 146 -11.04 -7.13 2.97
N ASP A 147 -12.31 -7.24 2.57
CA ASP A 147 -13.45 -6.58 3.22
C ASP A 147 -14.62 -7.58 3.36
N SER A 148 -15.71 -7.15 4.00
CA SER A 148 -16.88 -8.00 4.28
C SER A 148 -18.01 -7.88 3.26
N ALA A 149 -17.83 -7.09 2.19
CA ALA A 149 -18.91 -6.80 1.27
C ALA A 149 -19.06 -7.88 0.20
N VAL A 150 -20.30 -8.12 -0.22
CA VAL A 150 -20.61 -8.96 -1.38
C VAL A 150 -20.70 -8.03 -2.58
N TYR A 151 -19.78 -8.23 -3.53
CA TYR A 151 -19.77 -7.47 -4.77
C TYR A 151 -20.30 -8.33 -5.91
N ASP A 152 -21.15 -7.72 -6.74
CA ASP A 152 -21.61 -8.24 -8.02
C ASP A 152 -21.25 -7.28 -9.15
N GLY A 153 -21.53 -7.71 -10.38
CA GLY A 153 -21.33 -6.91 -11.60
C GLY A 153 -19.91 -6.35 -11.73
N ASP A 154 -19.82 -5.07 -12.03
CA ASP A 154 -18.60 -4.38 -12.43
C ASP A 154 -17.53 -4.36 -11.33
N THR A 155 -17.93 -4.21 -10.06
CA THR A 155 -16.97 -4.20 -8.95
C THR A 155 -16.36 -5.59 -8.71
N PHE A 156 -17.14 -6.66 -8.91
CA PHE A 156 -16.62 -8.02 -8.86
C PHE A 156 -15.58 -8.26 -9.95
N TRP A 157 -15.92 -7.93 -11.21
CA TRP A 157 -15.01 -8.12 -12.34
C TRP A 157 -13.74 -7.30 -12.21
N TYR A 158 -13.82 -6.09 -11.67
CA TYR A 158 -12.66 -5.27 -11.39
C TYR A 158 -11.72 -5.88 -10.35
N ARG A 159 -12.26 -6.43 -9.25
CA ARG A 159 -11.46 -7.12 -8.22
C ARG A 159 -10.76 -8.36 -8.78
N GLU A 160 -11.51 -9.19 -9.51
CA GLU A 160 -10.97 -10.39 -10.14
C GLU A 160 -9.90 -10.04 -11.18
N GLY A 161 -10.18 -9.04 -12.02
CA GLY A 161 -9.26 -8.54 -13.03
C GLY A 161 -7.97 -7.98 -12.42
N LEU A 162 -8.05 -7.21 -11.33
CA LEU A 162 -6.86 -6.72 -10.64
C LEU A 162 -6.04 -7.88 -10.08
N GLY A 163 -6.70 -8.88 -9.49
CA GLY A 163 -6.05 -10.10 -9.04
C GLY A 163 -5.36 -10.88 -10.17
N GLU A 164 -5.94 -10.89 -11.38
CA GLU A 164 -5.30 -11.46 -12.57
C GLU A 164 -4.03 -10.69 -12.95
N LEU A 165 -4.08 -9.35 -12.98
CA LEU A 165 -2.90 -8.52 -13.26
C LEU A 165 -1.80 -8.74 -12.23
N GLU A 166 -2.13 -8.72 -10.94
CA GLU A 166 -1.16 -8.92 -9.86
C GLU A 166 -0.50 -10.30 -9.94
N ARG A 167 -1.24 -11.37 -10.27
CA ARG A 167 -0.66 -12.70 -10.48
C ARG A 167 0.28 -12.72 -11.69
N ALA A 168 -0.13 -12.15 -12.82
CA ALA A 168 0.69 -12.08 -14.03
C ALA A 168 2.01 -11.32 -13.76
N VAL A 169 1.95 -10.19 -13.05
CA VAL A 169 3.15 -9.43 -12.64
C VAL A 169 3.98 -10.23 -11.63
N SER A 170 3.35 -10.82 -10.62
CA SER A 170 4.01 -11.60 -9.57
C SER A 170 4.80 -12.78 -10.14
N ASP A 171 4.26 -13.50 -11.12
CA ASP A 171 4.92 -14.63 -11.79
C ASP A 171 6.26 -14.19 -12.42
N CYS A 172 6.27 -13.00 -13.02
CA CYS A 172 7.44 -12.40 -13.63
C CYS A 172 8.31 -11.58 -12.68
N ALA A 173 7.84 -11.24 -11.47
CA ALA A 173 8.56 -10.37 -10.55
C ALA A 173 9.77 -11.04 -9.91
N ASP A 174 10.87 -10.30 -9.79
CA ASP A 174 12.03 -10.68 -9.00
C ASP A 174 11.78 -10.48 -7.51
N LEU A 175 10.85 -9.58 -7.15
CA LEU A 175 10.52 -9.24 -5.77
C LEU A 175 9.03 -8.92 -5.64
N VAL A 176 8.36 -9.54 -4.67
CA VAL A 176 6.94 -9.26 -4.33
C VAL A 176 6.85 -8.91 -2.86
N ILE A 177 6.33 -7.73 -2.57
CA ILE A 177 6.26 -7.15 -1.23
C ILE A 177 4.82 -6.73 -0.93
N GLU A 178 4.32 -7.15 0.22
CA GLU A 178 3.15 -6.54 0.84
C GLU A 178 3.61 -5.48 1.85
N MET A 179 3.01 -4.30 1.82
CA MET A 179 3.21 -3.30 2.86
C MET A 179 2.14 -3.45 3.94
N CYS A 180 2.56 -3.55 5.20
CA CYS A 180 1.66 -3.65 6.35
C CYS A 180 2.13 -2.69 7.45
N ALA A 181 1.32 -1.71 7.83
CA ALA A 181 1.68 -0.70 8.84
C ALA A 181 3.04 -0.02 8.60
N GLY A 182 3.40 0.25 7.33
CA GLY A 182 4.70 0.84 6.96
C GLY A 182 5.85 -0.16 6.88
N ILE A 183 5.61 -1.45 7.17
CA ILE A 183 6.60 -2.51 7.19
C ILE A 183 6.54 -3.34 5.89
N PRO A 184 7.65 -3.49 5.16
CA PRO A 184 7.74 -4.39 4.01
C PRO A 184 7.73 -5.87 4.44
N VAL A 185 6.78 -6.64 3.91
CA VAL A 185 6.70 -8.10 4.07
C VAL A 185 6.98 -8.76 2.72
N ILE A 186 8.10 -9.47 2.62
CA ILE A 186 8.55 -10.08 1.37
C ILE A 186 7.91 -11.47 1.20
N TYR A 187 7.17 -11.66 0.10
CA TYR A 187 6.54 -12.93 -0.27
C TYR A 187 7.33 -13.72 -1.31
N LYS A 188 8.01 -13.01 -2.22
CA LYS A 188 8.86 -13.59 -3.25
C LYS A 188 10.11 -12.75 -3.37
N LYS A 189 11.26 -13.41 -3.52
CA LYS A 189 12.52 -12.80 -3.93
C LYS A 189 13.31 -13.78 -4.78
N SER A 190 13.89 -13.33 -5.88
CA SER A 190 14.88 -14.09 -6.66
C SER A 190 16.19 -14.20 -5.88
N ASP A 191 17.08 -15.10 -6.30
CA ASP A 191 18.41 -15.22 -5.70
C ASP A 191 19.21 -13.92 -5.83
N GLU A 192 19.14 -13.27 -7.00
CA GLU A 192 19.78 -11.97 -7.24
C GLU A 192 19.25 -10.90 -6.28
N ALA A 193 17.93 -10.80 -6.09
CA ALA A 193 17.35 -9.86 -5.13
C ALA A 193 17.75 -10.20 -3.69
N ALA A 194 17.85 -11.49 -3.33
CA ALA A 194 18.24 -11.93 -1.99
C ALA A 194 19.70 -11.60 -1.64
N GLU A 195 20.60 -11.63 -2.62
CA GLU A 195 22.03 -11.31 -2.45
C GLU A 195 22.31 -9.79 -2.47
N ASP A 196 21.37 -9.01 -2.98
CA ASP A 196 21.46 -7.55 -3.04
C ASP A 196 21.29 -6.89 -1.66
N LYS A 197 22.41 -6.69 -0.98
CA LYS A 197 22.45 -6.14 0.39
C LYS A 197 21.82 -4.76 0.50
N GLU A 198 22.11 -3.85 -0.42
CA GLU A 198 21.62 -2.47 -0.32
C GLU A 198 20.11 -2.40 -0.62
N LEU A 199 19.60 -3.22 -1.54
CA LEU A 199 18.15 -3.38 -1.73
C LEU A 199 17.48 -3.98 -0.49
N MET A 200 18.05 -5.05 0.07
CA MET A 200 17.50 -5.71 1.26
C MET A 200 17.58 -4.82 2.51
N ASP A 201 18.63 -4.00 2.65
CA ASP A 201 18.76 -3.04 3.74
C ASP A 201 17.72 -1.92 3.66
N LEU A 202 17.32 -1.50 2.45
CA LEU A 202 16.27 -0.51 2.25
C LEU A 202 14.88 -1.01 2.72
N LEU A 203 14.68 -2.33 2.67
CA LEU A 203 13.43 -2.98 3.07
C LEU A 203 13.39 -3.36 4.56
N LYS A 204 14.52 -3.23 5.27
CA LYS A 204 14.55 -3.49 6.71
C LYS A 204 13.88 -2.34 7.46
N PRO A 205 13.12 -2.64 8.52
CA PRO A 205 12.70 -1.64 9.48
C PRO A 205 13.94 -0.88 10.01
N SER A 206 13.83 0.45 10.10
CA SER A 206 14.88 1.29 10.66
C SER A 206 14.42 1.94 11.98
N GLY A 207 15.41 2.42 12.75
CA GLY A 207 15.18 3.09 14.04
C GLY A 207 15.11 2.12 15.22
N GLU A 208 15.33 2.68 16.41
CA GLU A 208 15.08 1.98 17.67
C GLU A 208 13.58 1.76 17.82
N LYS A 209 13.19 0.54 18.21
CA LYS A 209 11.79 0.17 18.41
C LYS A 209 11.51 0.13 19.91
N GLN A 210 10.46 0.83 20.34
CA GLN A 210 9.97 0.80 21.71
C GLN A 210 8.47 0.49 21.70
N GLY A 211 8.06 -0.43 22.57
CA GLY A 211 6.67 -0.91 22.59
C GLY A 211 6.31 -1.75 21.37
N VAL A 212 5.02 -2.05 21.23
CA VAL A 212 4.52 -3.02 20.25
C VAL A 212 3.28 -2.50 19.54
N LEU A 213 3.18 -2.81 18.24
CA LEU A 213 1.97 -2.71 17.45
C LEU A 213 1.52 -4.12 17.01
N ILE A 214 0.27 -4.48 17.29
CA ILE A 214 -0.35 -5.72 16.89
C ILE A 214 -1.46 -5.39 15.88
N VAL A 215 -1.29 -5.84 14.65
CA VAL A 215 -2.25 -5.64 13.55
C VAL A 215 -2.88 -6.95 13.11
N GLY A 216 -4.11 -6.88 12.61
CA GLY A 216 -4.81 -8.03 12.06
C GLY A 216 -6.30 -7.74 11.84
N GLY A 217 -6.98 -8.64 11.14
CA GLY A 217 -8.40 -8.48 10.85
C GLY A 217 -9.30 -8.55 12.09
N ALA A 218 -10.57 -8.20 11.90
CA ALA A 218 -11.59 -8.28 12.93
C ALA A 218 -11.65 -9.67 13.56
N ALA A 219 -11.70 -9.73 14.89
CA ALA A 219 -11.82 -10.97 15.67
C ALA A 219 -10.74 -12.05 15.41
N GLN A 220 -9.57 -11.71 14.83
CA GLN A 220 -8.49 -12.68 14.56
C GLN A 220 -7.68 -13.11 15.80
N GLY A 221 -8.12 -12.79 17.01
CA GLY A 221 -7.46 -13.21 18.26
C GLY A 221 -6.32 -12.30 18.74
N LYS A 222 -6.25 -11.05 18.25
CA LYS A 222 -5.20 -10.07 18.61
C LYS A 222 -5.05 -9.87 20.12
N ARG A 223 -6.16 -9.65 20.84
CA ARG A 223 -6.19 -9.50 22.31
C ARG A 223 -5.61 -10.73 23.03
N ALA A 224 -6.05 -11.92 22.65
CA ALA A 224 -5.56 -13.16 23.25
C ALA A 224 -4.06 -13.36 23.00
N PHE A 225 -3.59 -13.04 21.80
CA PHE A 225 -2.17 -13.05 21.46
C PHE A 225 -1.38 -12.05 22.32
N ALA A 226 -1.87 -10.81 22.46
CA ALA A 226 -1.24 -9.78 23.29
C ALA A 226 -1.12 -10.22 24.76
N LYS A 227 -2.20 -10.75 25.34
CA LYS A 227 -2.22 -11.26 26.72
C LYS A 227 -1.20 -12.36 26.95
N ALA A 228 -1.13 -13.32 26.02
CA ALA A 228 -0.20 -14.43 26.13
C ALA A 228 1.27 -13.98 25.95
N MET A 229 1.53 -13.07 25.01
CA MET A 229 2.90 -12.66 24.68
C MET A 229 3.50 -11.68 25.68
N PHE A 230 2.68 -10.79 26.25
CA PHE A 230 3.13 -9.69 27.11
C PHE A 230 2.65 -9.80 28.56
N GLU A 231 2.13 -10.98 28.94
CA GLU A 231 1.62 -11.27 30.29
C GLU A 231 0.63 -10.18 30.76
N LEU A 232 -0.39 -9.93 29.93
CA LEU A 232 -1.42 -8.92 30.20
C LEU A 232 -2.69 -9.57 30.75
N ASN A 233 -3.32 -8.86 31.68
CA ASN A 233 -4.64 -9.17 32.23
C ASN A 233 -5.70 -8.30 31.54
N ASP A 234 -6.98 -8.53 31.81
CA ASP A 234 -8.02 -7.67 31.23
C ASP A 234 -7.97 -6.24 31.81
N ASP A 235 -7.55 -6.08 33.06
CA ASP A 235 -7.37 -4.78 33.70
C ASP A 235 -6.18 -3.98 33.12
N ASP A 236 -5.26 -4.64 32.41
CA ASP A 236 -4.12 -3.98 31.76
C ASP A 236 -4.49 -3.37 30.40
N ILE A 237 -5.68 -3.66 29.86
CA ILE A 237 -6.10 -3.36 28.49
C ILE A 237 -7.25 -2.36 28.51
N TYR A 238 -7.04 -1.20 27.87
CA TYR A 238 -8.13 -0.28 27.56
C TYR A 238 -8.68 -0.56 26.16
N SER A 239 -10.01 -0.62 26.01
CA SER A 239 -10.69 -0.77 24.73
C SER A 239 -11.38 0.54 24.34
N PHE A 240 -11.06 1.08 23.18
CA PHE A 240 -11.76 2.23 22.63
C PHE A 240 -13.08 1.79 21.99
N ASP A 241 -14.19 1.91 22.72
CA ASP A 241 -15.51 1.49 22.24
C ASP A 241 -16.16 2.53 21.32
N SER A 242 -16.94 2.06 20.35
CA SER A 242 -17.52 2.93 19.31
C SER A 242 -18.41 4.05 19.86
N GLU A 243 -19.08 3.84 21.00
CA GLU A 243 -19.89 4.88 21.63
C GLU A 243 -19.05 6.05 22.18
N GLU A 244 -17.87 5.77 22.73
CA GLU A 244 -16.94 6.80 23.20
C GLU A 244 -16.43 7.64 22.02
N ILE A 245 -16.10 6.95 20.92
CA ILE A 245 -15.63 7.53 19.65
C ILE A 245 -16.69 8.45 19.04
N ILE A 246 -17.93 7.98 18.92
CA ILE A 246 -19.06 8.75 18.36
C ILE A 246 -19.43 9.92 19.27
N GLY A 247 -19.32 9.75 20.59
CA GLY A 247 -19.61 10.79 21.57
C GLY A 247 -18.61 11.96 21.60
N GLY A 248 -17.46 11.85 20.92
CA GLY A 248 -16.48 12.92 20.73
C GLY A 248 -15.66 13.32 21.97
N ASN A 249 -15.89 12.66 23.11
CA ASN A 249 -15.14 12.88 24.37
C ASN A 249 -14.09 11.78 24.57
N VAL A 250 -13.15 11.67 23.63
CA VAL A 250 -12.13 10.62 23.69
C VAL A 250 -10.83 11.19 24.22
N SER A 251 -10.35 10.62 25.32
CA SER A 251 -9.02 10.87 25.86
C SER A 251 -8.29 9.55 26.00
N ILE A 252 -6.96 9.57 25.92
CA ILE A 252 -6.16 8.36 26.13
C ILE A 252 -5.95 8.20 27.64
N PRO A 253 -6.54 7.18 28.27
CA PRO A 253 -6.43 7.02 29.71
C PRO A 253 -5.03 6.56 30.10
N ALA A 254 -4.55 7.06 31.23
CA ALA A 254 -3.29 6.61 31.82
C ALA A 254 -3.47 5.29 32.59
N GLY A 255 -2.37 4.59 32.85
CA GLY A 255 -2.34 3.42 33.75
C GLY A 255 -2.55 2.07 33.07
N TYR A 256 -2.81 2.05 31.76
CA TYR A 256 -2.93 0.81 30.98
C TYR A 256 -1.61 0.45 30.30
N ARG A 257 -1.36 -0.85 30.17
CA ARG A 257 -0.19 -1.39 29.44
C ARG A 257 -0.49 -1.63 27.97
N ALA A 258 -1.77 -1.78 27.63
CA ALA A 258 -2.22 -2.02 26.27
C ALA A 258 -3.50 -1.25 25.93
N TYR A 259 -3.65 -0.93 24.65
CA TYR A 259 -4.77 -0.18 24.10
C TYR A 259 -5.28 -0.89 22.85
N GLU A 260 -6.56 -1.24 22.79
CA GLU A 260 -7.17 -1.90 21.63
C GLU A 260 -8.22 -1.03 20.94
N HIS A 261 -8.41 -1.29 19.65
CA HIS A 261 -9.23 -0.48 18.75
C HIS A 261 -8.69 0.93 18.51
N VAL A 262 -7.36 1.06 18.50
CA VAL A 262 -6.65 2.33 18.30
C VAL A 262 -6.99 2.98 16.95
N GLU A 263 -7.28 2.20 15.91
CA GLU A 263 -7.72 2.73 14.60
C GLU A 263 -9.00 3.56 14.67
N ARG A 264 -9.85 3.33 15.67
CA ARG A 264 -11.10 4.10 15.80
C ARG A 264 -10.83 5.55 16.20
N LEU A 265 -9.69 5.84 16.83
CA LEU A 265 -9.31 7.22 17.18
C LEU A 265 -9.10 8.10 15.95
N ALA A 266 -8.75 7.49 14.81
CA ALA A 266 -8.64 8.20 13.54
C ALA A 266 -10.00 8.71 13.00
N LEU A 267 -11.14 8.20 13.50
CA LEU A 267 -12.47 8.75 13.21
C LEU A 267 -12.77 10.01 14.02
N SER A 268 -12.49 9.97 15.32
CA SER A 268 -13.06 10.91 16.29
C SER A 268 -12.11 12.01 16.72
N MET A 269 -10.80 11.79 16.64
CA MET A 269 -9.85 12.79 17.09
C MET A 269 -9.52 13.74 15.93
N SER A 270 -9.87 15.01 16.09
CA SER A 270 -9.42 16.12 15.23
C SER A 270 -7.94 16.43 15.46
N MET A 271 -7.09 15.41 15.50
CA MET A 271 -5.66 15.44 15.75
C MET A 271 -4.93 14.91 14.52
N ASP A 272 -3.74 15.42 14.24
CA ASP A 272 -2.90 14.81 13.21
C ASP A 272 -2.53 13.37 13.61
N VAL A 273 -2.51 12.45 12.65
CA VAL A 273 -2.26 11.02 12.91
C VAL A 273 -0.85 10.75 13.45
N HIS A 274 0.13 11.61 13.19
CA HIS A 274 1.48 11.48 13.75
C HIS A 274 1.51 11.96 15.20
N GLU A 275 0.79 13.04 15.52
CA GLU A 275 0.59 13.47 16.90
C GLU A 275 -0.16 12.40 17.70
N LEU A 276 -1.19 11.79 17.09
CA LEU A 276 -1.95 10.69 17.69
C LEU A 276 -1.10 9.42 17.92
N ALA A 277 -0.11 9.16 17.08
CA ALA A 277 0.81 8.05 17.31
C ALA A 277 1.70 8.27 18.56
N ASP A 278 1.93 9.53 18.94
CA ASP A 278 2.90 9.94 19.97
C ASP A 278 2.31 10.16 21.36
N VAL A 279 0.98 10.20 21.46
CA VAL A 279 0.27 10.36 22.73
C VAL A 279 0.19 9.08 23.57
N PHE A 280 0.48 7.91 22.97
CA PHE A 280 0.52 6.64 23.70
C PHE A 280 1.85 6.44 24.44
N PRO A 281 1.86 5.76 25.60
CA PRO A 281 3.12 5.40 26.27
C PRO A 281 4.05 4.64 25.34
N ALA A 282 5.34 4.97 25.36
CA ALA A 282 6.31 4.46 24.40
C ALA A 282 6.48 2.94 24.46
N ASP A 283 6.32 2.33 25.63
CA ASP A 283 6.41 0.89 25.89
C ASP A 283 5.06 0.14 25.76
N ALA A 284 3.96 0.83 25.50
CA ALA A 284 2.64 0.21 25.42
C ALA A 284 2.50 -0.82 24.27
N VAL A 285 1.52 -1.70 24.41
CA VAL A 285 1.05 -2.59 23.33
C VAL A 285 -0.17 -1.96 22.68
N LEU A 286 -0.06 -1.55 21.42
CA LEU A 286 -1.17 -1.00 20.64
C LEU A 286 -1.76 -2.10 19.75
N ILE A 287 -3.07 -2.31 19.84
CA ILE A 287 -3.79 -3.33 19.10
C ILE A 287 -4.76 -2.66 18.12
N VAL A 288 -4.58 -2.97 16.85
CA VAL A 288 -5.30 -2.33 15.74
C VAL A 288 -6.01 -3.36 14.87
N GLU A 289 -7.23 -3.02 14.46
CA GLU A 289 -7.90 -3.69 13.35
C GLU A 289 -7.43 -3.11 12.01
N ASP A 290 -6.91 -3.96 11.13
CA ASP A 290 -6.52 -3.51 9.79
C ASP A 290 -7.76 -3.38 8.89
N ILE A 291 -8.22 -2.14 8.74
CA ILE A 291 -9.35 -1.75 7.88
C ILE A 291 -8.90 -1.21 6.51
N THR A 292 -7.60 -1.24 6.22
CA THR A 292 -7.02 -0.51 5.07
C THR A 292 -7.15 -1.26 3.75
N CYS A 293 -7.44 -2.56 3.81
CA CYS A 293 -7.63 -3.42 2.66
C CYS A 293 -9.13 -3.54 2.31
N GLY A 294 -9.45 -3.60 1.02
CA GLY A 294 -10.84 -3.66 0.53
C GLY A 294 -11.19 -2.60 -0.52
N ILE A 295 -12.39 -2.64 -1.09
CA ILE A 295 -12.85 -1.61 -2.05
C ILE A 295 -12.97 -0.25 -1.36
N VAL A 296 -12.61 0.80 -2.09
CA VAL A 296 -12.68 2.19 -1.60
C VAL A 296 -14.14 2.56 -1.30
N PRO A 297 -14.48 2.98 -0.06
CA PRO A 297 -15.85 3.34 0.29
C PRO A 297 -16.42 4.50 -0.54
N MET A 298 -17.73 4.50 -0.74
CA MET A 298 -18.44 5.62 -1.39
C MET A 298 -18.57 6.85 -0.48
N SER A 299 -18.67 6.63 0.83
CA SER A 299 -18.70 7.72 1.82
C SER A 299 -17.32 8.37 1.95
N ARG A 300 -17.28 9.70 1.86
CA ARG A 300 -16.04 10.48 2.07
C ARG A 300 -15.49 10.29 3.48
N GLU A 301 -16.37 10.14 4.47
CA GLU A 301 -15.99 9.93 5.87
C GLU A 301 -15.31 8.58 6.06
N ASP A 302 -15.89 7.50 5.55
CA ASP A 302 -15.30 6.16 5.61
C ASP A 302 -13.97 6.09 4.85
N ARG A 303 -13.88 6.74 3.67
CA ARG A 303 -12.61 6.86 2.94
C ARG A 303 -11.56 7.55 3.78
N LYS A 304 -11.90 8.69 4.38
CA LYS A 304 -10.97 9.46 5.22
C LYS A 304 -10.50 8.63 6.41
N TRP A 305 -11.42 7.96 7.11
CA TRP A 305 -11.07 7.08 8.22
C TRP A 305 -10.12 5.97 7.81
N ARG A 306 -10.44 5.26 6.74
CA ARG A 306 -9.60 4.19 6.19
C ARG A 306 -8.19 4.70 5.88
N ASP A 307 -8.09 5.86 5.22
CA ASP A 307 -6.84 6.52 4.88
C ASP A 307 -6.03 6.93 6.12
N ASP A 308 -6.69 7.51 7.12
CA ASP A 308 -6.04 7.97 8.35
C ASP A 308 -5.63 6.82 9.27
N ALA A 309 -6.42 5.74 9.33
CA ALA A 309 -6.03 4.50 10.00
C ALA A 309 -4.75 3.92 9.40
N GLY A 310 -4.61 3.94 8.06
CA GLY A 310 -3.38 3.56 7.38
C GLY A 310 -2.18 4.43 7.78
N ARG A 311 -2.34 5.76 7.77
CA ARG A 311 -1.28 6.70 8.17
C ARG A 311 -0.90 6.55 9.65
N LEU A 312 -1.88 6.38 10.53
CA LEU A 312 -1.69 6.14 11.95
C LEU A 312 -0.89 4.85 12.18
N MET A 313 -1.27 3.75 11.52
CA MET A 313 -0.52 2.49 11.61
C MET A 313 0.92 2.63 11.13
N GLN A 314 1.18 3.38 10.05
CA GLN A 314 2.55 3.67 9.61
C GLN A 314 3.33 4.46 10.67
N ALA A 315 2.72 5.51 11.23
CA ALA A 315 3.35 6.37 12.23
C ALA A 315 3.71 5.57 13.49
N ILE A 316 2.82 4.69 13.93
CA ILE A 316 3.06 3.79 15.06
C ILE A 316 4.12 2.73 14.70
N GLY A 317 3.97 2.03 13.57
CA GLY A 317 4.89 0.97 13.14
C GLY A 317 6.32 1.45 12.88
N ALA A 318 6.50 2.73 12.56
CA ALA A 318 7.82 3.35 12.47
C ALA A 318 8.59 3.32 13.80
N LYS A 319 7.89 3.30 14.95
CA LYS A 319 8.48 3.44 16.30
C LYS A 319 8.37 2.18 17.16
N ARG A 320 7.55 1.20 16.75
CA ARG A 320 7.26 -0.01 17.54
C ARG A 320 7.62 -1.30 16.80
N GLU A 321 7.84 -2.39 17.54
CA GLU A 321 7.88 -3.72 16.92
C GLU A 321 6.49 -4.06 16.38
N VAL A 322 6.41 -4.67 15.20
CA VAL A 322 5.12 -4.93 14.54
C VAL A 322 4.86 -6.43 14.44
N TYR A 323 3.72 -6.86 14.97
CA TYR A 323 3.22 -8.22 14.86
C TYR A 323 1.95 -8.25 14.03
N ARG A 324 1.89 -9.14 13.05
CA ARG A 324 0.65 -9.46 12.33
C ARG A 324 0.03 -10.73 12.91
N VAL A 325 -1.22 -10.65 13.33
CA VAL A 325 -1.97 -11.78 13.88
C VAL A 325 -2.97 -12.31 12.86
N LEU A 326 -2.90 -13.61 12.58
CA LEU A 326 -3.85 -14.34 11.74
C LEU A 326 -4.28 -15.61 12.48
N CYS A 327 -5.59 -15.84 12.61
CA CYS A 327 -6.14 -17.02 13.30
C CYS A 327 -5.52 -17.26 14.70
N GLY A 328 -5.30 -16.19 15.45
CA GLY A 328 -4.68 -16.22 16.79
C GLY A 328 -3.17 -16.48 16.80
N LYS A 329 -2.51 -16.54 15.63
CA LYS A 329 -1.06 -16.73 15.50
C LYS A 329 -0.41 -15.43 15.07
N GLY A 330 0.47 -14.89 15.91
CA GLY A 330 1.26 -13.71 15.60
C GLY A 330 2.59 -14.05 14.94
N ILE A 331 2.96 -13.29 13.92
CA ILE A 331 4.30 -13.27 13.33
C ILE A 331 4.89 -11.87 13.49
N LYS A 332 6.17 -11.79 13.87
CA LYS A 332 6.89 -10.52 13.85
C LYS A 332 7.23 -10.16 12.41
N ILE A 333 6.79 -8.99 11.97
CA ILE A 333 7.07 -8.47 10.62
C ILE A 333 8.02 -7.27 10.65
N GLY A 334 8.09 -6.52 11.76
CA GLY A 334 8.86 -5.29 11.89
C GLY A 334 9.49 -5.08 13.26
#